data_AF-A0A0C9T988-F1
#
_entry.id   AF-A0A0C9T988-F1
#
_cell.length_a   1.000
_cell.length_b   1.000
_cell.length_c   1.000
_cell.angle_alpha   90.00
_cell.angle_beta   90.00
_cell.angle_gamma   90.00
#
_symmetry.space_group_name_H-M   'P 1'
#
loop_
_entity.id
_entity.type
_entity.pdbx_description
1 polymer ?
#
loop_
_entity_poly.entity_id
_entity_poly.type
_entity_poly.pdbx_seq_one_letter_code
_entity_poly.pdbx_strand_id
1 'polypeptide(L)'
;MRSLSSTQKNTILTRLDSGCSAHTIASTTSLNVSTIFIFHAKEHSDLQKSSGDHLSKLSPANVRHAIHFISTHRAENAVQVTKSLTNIIN
;
A
#
# COMPACT_ATOMS: atom_id res chain seq x y z
N MET A 1 20.21 1.55 6.32
CA MET A 1 20.12 0.11 6.68
C MET A 1 21.47 -0.52 6.36
N ARG A 2 22.04 -1.34 7.26
CA ARG A 2 23.25 -2.10 6.93
C ARG A 2 22.92 -3.04 5.76
N SER A 3 23.76 -3.03 4.71
CA SER A 3 23.55 -3.91 3.56
C SER A 3 23.76 -5.35 4.01
N LEU A 4 22.77 -6.21 3.74
CA LEU A 4 22.89 -7.65 3.97
C LEU A 4 23.88 -8.24 2.96
N SER A 5 24.70 -9.19 3.41
CA SER A 5 25.54 -9.96 2.49
C SER A 5 24.68 -10.85 1.60
N SER A 6 25.19 -11.22 0.42
CA SER A 6 24.48 -12.11 -0.50
C SER A 6 24.10 -13.45 0.16
N THR A 7 24.99 -13.99 1.01
CA THR A 7 24.74 -15.21 1.78
C THR A 7 23.59 -15.05 2.77
N GLN A 8 23.54 -13.91 3.47
CA GLN A 8 22.45 -13.61 4.40
C GLN A 8 21.11 -13.51 3.66
N LYS A 9 21.08 -12.82 2.53
CA LYS A 9 19.89 -12.68 1.69
C LYS A 9 19.34 -14.04 1.23
N ASN A 10 20.21 -14.88 0.66
CA ASN A 10 19.80 -16.21 0.21
C ASN A 10 19.30 -17.08 1.36
N THR A 11 19.96 -17.03 2.52
CA THR A 11 19.53 -17.78 3.72
C THR A 11 18.14 -17.34 4.19
N ILE A 12 17.83 -16.05 4.15
CA ILE A 12 16.52 -15.51 4.53
C ILE A 12 15.46 -15.95 3.53
N LEU A 13 15.71 -15.81 2.22
CA LEU A 13 14.76 -16.23 1.17
C LEU A 13 14.45 -17.72 1.27
N THR A 14 15.45 -18.60 1.27
CA THR A 14 15.24 -20.05 1.34
C THR A 14 14.45 -20.46 2.59
N ARG A 15 14.66 -19.77 3.73
CA ARG A 15 13.91 -20.05 4.95
C ARG A 15 12.48 -19.54 4.89
N LEU A 16 12.24 -18.36 4.32
CA LEU A 16 10.88 -17.85 4.11
C LEU A 16 10.10 -18.75 3.13
N ASP A 17 10.73 -19.19 2.04
CA ASP A 17 10.16 -20.12 1.07
C ASP A 17 9.83 -21.48 1.71
N SER A 18 10.62 -21.92 2.70
CA SER A 18 10.34 -23.13 3.49
C SER A 18 9.23 -22.97 4.53
N GLY A 19 8.60 -21.79 4.63
CA GLY A 19 7.53 -21.49 5.60
C GLY A 19 8.02 -21.15 7.01
N CYS A 20 9.32 -20.90 7.22
CA CYS A 20 9.83 -20.52 8.53
C CYS A 20 9.32 -19.12 8.94
N SER A 21 8.97 -18.96 10.22
CA SER A 21 8.58 -17.66 10.74
C SER A 21 9.75 -16.67 10.76
N ALA A 22 9.45 -15.38 10.54
CA ALA A 22 10.45 -14.31 10.63
C ALA A 22 11.11 -14.23 12.02
N HIS A 23 10.39 -14.61 13.09
CA HIS A 23 10.95 -14.72 14.44
C HIS A 23 12.02 -15.80 14.55
N THR A 24 11.77 -16.98 13.98
CA THR A 24 12.75 -18.09 13.95
C THR A 24 13.99 -17.71 13.16
N ILE A 25 13.81 -16.99 12.05
CA ILE A 25 14.91 -16.48 11.22
C ILE A 25 15.72 -15.43 12.00
N ALA A 26 15.06 -14.49 12.67
CA ALA A 26 15.71 -13.46 13.49
C ALA A 26 16.62 -14.06 14.57
N SER A 27 16.13 -15.07 15.29
CA SER A 27 16.88 -15.77 16.35
C SER A 27 18.16 -16.45 15.84
N THR A 28 18.26 -16.76 14.55
CA THR A 28 19.38 -17.52 13.97
C THR A 28 20.28 -16.68 13.06
N THR A 29 19.79 -15.56 12.51
CA THR A 29 20.56 -14.67 11.64
C THR A 29 21.00 -13.38 12.33
N SER A 30 20.67 -13.19 13.62
CA SER A 30 20.95 -11.96 14.39
C SER A 30 20.41 -10.68 13.73
N LEU A 31 19.36 -10.84 12.93
CA LEU A 31 18.64 -9.75 12.27
C LEU A 31 17.37 -9.44 13.03
N ASN A 32 16.94 -8.18 12.99
CA ASN A 32 15.62 -7.82 13.47
C ASN A 32 14.53 -8.37 12.51
N VAL A 33 13.41 -8.81 13.08
CA VAL A 33 12.19 -9.22 12.38
C VAL A 33 11.75 -8.17 11.38
N SER A 34 11.81 -6.88 11.73
CA SER A 34 11.47 -5.79 10.80
C SER A 34 12.36 -5.78 9.55
N THR A 35 13.65 -6.07 9.70
CA THR A 35 14.59 -6.15 8.57
C THR A 35 14.23 -7.30 7.63
N ILE A 36 13.81 -8.44 8.19
CA ILE A 36 13.39 -9.63 7.42
C ILE A 36 12.10 -9.32 6.65
N PHE A 37 11.10 -8.68 7.29
CA PHE A 37 9.86 -8.29 6.62
C PHE A 37 10.08 -7.27 5.49
N ILE A 38 10.89 -6.23 5.74
CA ILE A 38 11.21 -5.23 4.71
C ILE A 38 11.95 -5.87 3.54
N PHE A 39 12.87 -6.81 3.83
CA PHE A 39 13.57 -7.55 2.80
C PHE A 39 12.61 -8.43 1.97
N HIS A 40 11.76 -9.21 2.63
CA HIS A 40 10.74 -10.03 1.96
C HIS A 40 9.80 -9.17 1.10
N ALA A 41 9.31 -8.05 1.61
CA ALA A 41 8.44 -7.15 0.85
C ALA A 41 9.12 -6.50 -0.36
N LYS A 42 10.45 -6.34 -0.35
CA LYS A 42 11.21 -5.81 -1.50
C LYS A 42 11.43 -6.86 -2.57
N GLU A 43 11.87 -8.06 -2.17
CA GLU A 43 12.11 -9.18 -3.09
C GLU A 43 10.79 -9.68 -3.71
N HIS A 44 9.69 -9.61 -2.95
CA HIS A 44 8.35 -9.95 -3.41
C HIS A 44 7.50 -8.69 -3.63
N SER A 45 8.10 -7.59 -4.07
CA SER A 45 7.33 -6.37 -4.40
C SER A 45 6.37 -6.59 -5.57
N ASP A 46 6.65 -7.58 -6.42
CA ASP A 46 5.79 -8.06 -7.50
C ASP A 46 4.70 -9.02 -7.02
N LEU A 47 4.70 -9.45 -5.74
CA LEU A 47 3.59 -10.23 -5.20
C LEU A 47 2.37 -9.31 -5.23
N GLN A 48 1.43 -9.66 -6.11
CA GLN A 48 0.17 -8.97 -6.29
C GLN A 48 -0.44 -8.72 -4.93
N LYS A 49 -0.44 -7.45 -4.48
CA LYS A 49 -1.18 -7.05 -3.28
C LYS A 49 -2.59 -7.59 -3.44
N SER A 50 -3.15 -8.18 -2.38
CA SER A 50 -4.54 -8.59 -2.45
C SER A 50 -5.33 -7.38 -2.92
N SER A 51 -5.99 -7.54 -4.07
CA SER A 51 -6.83 -6.48 -4.62
C SER A 51 -8.01 -6.40 -3.67
N GLY A 52 -7.87 -5.60 -2.61
CA GLY A 52 -9.04 -5.16 -1.87
C GLY A 52 -9.89 -4.41 -2.87
N ASP A 53 -11.14 -4.84 -3.03
CA ASP A 53 -12.05 -4.21 -3.98
C ASP A 53 -12.12 -2.71 -3.69
N HIS A 54 -11.66 -1.90 -4.63
CA HIS A 54 -11.81 -0.46 -4.54
C HIS A 54 -13.25 -0.10 -4.91
N LEU A 55 -14.15 -0.26 -3.94
CA LEU A 55 -15.54 0.21 -4.06
C LEU A 55 -15.57 1.74 -4.01
N SER A 56 -15.17 2.39 -5.10
CA SER A 56 -15.27 3.85 -5.22
C SER A 56 -16.68 4.23 -5.65
N LYS A 57 -17.48 4.75 -4.72
CA LYS A 57 -18.79 5.38 -5.00
C LYS A 57 -18.70 6.54 -6.01
N LEU A 58 -17.51 7.13 -6.15
CA LEU A 58 -17.24 8.25 -7.06
C LEU A 58 -16.37 7.79 -8.22
N SER A 59 -16.78 8.12 -9.44
CA SER A 59 -15.93 7.96 -10.61
C SER A 59 -14.75 8.95 -10.57
N PRO A 60 -13.66 8.71 -11.31
CA PRO A 60 -12.60 9.69 -11.48
C PRO A 60 -13.09 11.06 -12.00
N ALA A 61 -14.14 11.08 -12.81
CA ALA A 61 -14.75 12.32 -13.31
C ALA A 61 -15.42 13.12 -12.17
N ASN A 62 -16.13 12.42 -11.27
CA ASN A 62 -16.76 13.02 -10.09
C ASN A 62 -15.70 13.66 -9.18
N VAL A 63 -14.57 12.97 -8.97
CA VAL A 63 -13.46 13.49 -8.17
C VAL A 63 -12.85 14.74 -8.81
N ARG A 64 -12.59 14.72 -10.12
CA ARG A 64 -12.05 15.90 -10.84
C ARG A 64 -13.01 17.09 -10.77
N HIS A 65 -14.30 16.86 -10.91
CA HIS A 65 -15.32 17.90 -10.81
C HIS A 65 -15.36 18.51 -9.41
N ALA A 66 -15.35 17.69 -8.36
CA ALA A 66 -15.30 18.17 -6.97
C ALA A 66 -14.05 19.02 -6.71
N ILE A 67 -12.88 18.55 -7.18
CA ILE A 67 -11.61 19.30 -7.04
C ILE A 67 -11.74 20.65 -7.74
N HIS A 68 -12.17 20.70 -8.99
CA HIS A 68 -12.33 21.97 -9.71
C HIS A 68 -13.31 22.92 -9.02
N PHE A 69 -14.42 22.39 -8.51
CA PHE A 69 -15.45 23.17 -7.82
C PHE A 69 -14.94 23.78 -6.52
N ILE A 70 -14.11 23.05 -5.76
CA ILE A 70 -13.43 23.55 -4.55
C ILE A 70 -12.34 24.56 -4.92
N SER A 71 -11.49 24.23 -5.88
CA SER A 71 -10.35 25.07 -6.30
C SER A 71 -10.78 26.41 -6.91
N THR A 72 -11.99 26.49 -7.48
CA THR A 72 -12.57 27.74 -8.00
C THR A 72 -13.35 28.52 -6.93
N HIS A 73 -13.26 28.13 -5.65
CA HIS A 73 -13.98 28.73 -4.53
C HIS A 73 -15.50 28.75 -4.73
N ARG A 74 -16.05 27.83 -5.53
CA ARG A 74 -17.49 27.71 -5.77
C ARG A 74 -18.18 26.82 -4.73
N ALA A 75 -17.41 26.23 -3.82
CA ALA A 75 -17.89 25.52 -2.65
C ALA A 75 -17.31 26.11 -1.36
N GLU A 76 -18.20 26.49 -0.46
CA GLU A 76 -17.86 26.95 0.89
C GLU A 76 -17.84 25.79 1.89
N ASN A 77 -18.53 24.68 1.57
CA ASN A 77 -18.63 23.51 2.44
C ASN A 77 -18.89 22.22 1.67
N ALA A 78 -18.72 21.09 2.36
CA ALA A 78 -18.91 19.75 1.79
C ALA A 78 -20.36 19.48 1.33
N VAL A 79 -21.37 20.16 1.88
CA VAL A 79 -22.77 20.00 1.47
C VAL A 79 -22.96 20.51 0.04
N GLN A 80 -22.36 21.64 -0.31
CA GLN A 80 -22.42 22.19 -1.68
C GLN A 80 -21.69 21.29 -2.68
N VAL A 81 -20.52 20.74 -2.30
CA VAL A 81 -19.80 19.74 -3.13
C VAL A 81 -20.68 18.51 -3.35
N THR A 82 -21.32 17.99 -2.30
CA THR A 82 -22.19 16.82 -2.39
C THR A 82 -23.37 17.07 -3.33
N LYS A 83 -24.06 18.21 -3.20
CA LYS A 83 -25.15 18.60 -4.13
C LYS A 83 -24.67 18.65 -5.58
N SER A 84 -23.50 19.23 -5.84
CA SER A 84 -22.96 19.30 -7.19
C SER A 84 -22.62 17.92 -7.77
N LEU A 85 -22.20 16.97 -6.94
CA LEU A 85 -21.89 15.60 -7.37
C LEU A 85 -23.14 14.76 -7.60
N THR A 86 -24.17 14.90 -6.76
CA THR A 86 -25.45 14.18 -6.93
C THR A 86 -26.14 14.54 -8.25
N ASN A 87 -26.03 15.80 -8.70
CA ASN A 87 -26.57 16.24 -9.99
C ASN A 87 -25.84 15.63 -11.22
N ILE A 88 -24.69 14.99 -11.03
CA ILE A 88 -23.89 14.36 -12.10
C ILE A 88 -24.03 12.83 -12.06
N ILE A 89 -24.34 12.27 -10.88
CA ILE A 89 -24.46 10.82 -10.65
C ILE A 89 -25.88 10.31 -11.01
N ASN A 90 -26.91 11.15 -10.87
CA ASN A 90 -28.29 10.87 -11.29
C ASN A 90 -28.55 11.39 -12.71
#